data_AF-A0A540W1E7-F1
#
_entry.id   AF-A0A540W1E7-F1
#
_cell.length_a   1.000
_cell.length_b   1.000
_cell.length_c   1.000
_cell.angle_alpha   90.00
_cell.angle_beta   90.00
_cell.angle_gamma   90.00
#
_symmetry.space_group_name_H-M   'P 1'
#
loop_
_entity.id
_entity.type
_entity.pdbx_description
1 polymer ?
#
loop_
_entity_poly.entity_id
_entity_poly.type
_entity_poly.pdbx_seq_one_letter_code
_entity_poly.pdbx_strand_id
1 'polypeptide(L)'
;MVPVAGGEPLTFAQRNAEPLAQARPQAEVGVLGLPCGRALVTTEDSTVPVPGRTFGIAEDSTATVRQLQALLAHPDARHLVAAAFSTEDLEYWEQWLPIVAAALTGLSFYPPPQQTVGGGASDRIREAFG
;
A
#
# COMPACT_ATOMS: atom_id res chain seq x y z
N MET A 1 -44.01 4.67 -11.88
CA MET A 1 -42.79 5.09 -11.17
C MET A 1 -42.05 3.82 -10.79
N VAL A 2 -40.98 3.48 -11.51
CA VAL A 2 -40.20 2.26 -11.27
C VAL A 2 -39.25 2.56 -10.09
N PRO A 3 -39.18 1.72 -9.05
CA PRO A 3 -38.25 1.96 -7.96
C PRO A 3 -36.82 1.75 -8.50
N VAL A 4 -36.00 2.79 -8.43
CA VAL A 4 -34.56 2.68 -8.67
C VAL A 4 -34.02 1.79 -7.54
N ALA A 5 -33.48 0.64 -7.88
CA ALA A 5 -32.81 -0.24 -6.93
C ALA A 5 -31.71 0.58 -6.22
N GLY A 6 -31.88 0.80 -4.92
CA GLY A 6 -30.86 1.43 -4.09
C GLY A 6 -29.62 0.55 -4.12
N GLY A 7 -28.62 0.95 -4.90
CA GLY A 7 -27.33 0.27 -4.96
C GLY A 7 -26.67 0.25 -3.58
N GLU A 8 -25.89 -0.80 -3.30
CA GLU A 8 -25.13 -0.89 -2.06
C GLU A 8 -24.31 0.39 -1.81
N PRO A 9 -24.20 0.85 -0.55
CA PRO A 9 -23.42 2.03 -0.24
C PRO A 9 -21.96 1.82 -0.68
N LEU A 10 -21.46 2.75 -1.49
CA LEU A 10 -20.07 2.77 -1.97
C LEU A 10 -19.10 2.64 -0.79
N THR A 11 -17.99 1.91 -0.96
CA THR A 11 -16.95 1.81 0.08
C THR A 11 -16.19 3.12 0.25
N PHE A 12 -15.40 3.26 1.32
CA PHE A 12 -14.49 4.41 1.51
C PHE A 12 -13.66 4.68 0.24
N ALA A 13 -13.05 3.66 -0.34
CA ALA A 13 -12.20 3.81 -1.51
C ALA A 13 -12.97 4.34 -2.72
N GLN A 14 -14.16 3.80 -2.98
CA GLN A 14 -15.00 4.23 -4.11
C GLN A 14 -15.51 5.67 -3.93
N ARG A 15 -15.90 6.06 -2.71
CA ARG A 15 -16.38 7.44 -2.44
C ARG A 15 -15.29 8.49 -2.61
N ASN A 16 -14.04 8.14 -2.34
CA ASN A 16 -12.92 9.08 -2.30
C ASN A 16 -12.02 9.06 -3.54
N ALA A 17 -12.24 8.14 -4.49
CA ALA A 17 -11.43 8.06 -5.71
C ALA A 17 -11.50 9.35 -6.54
N GLU A 18 -12.70 9.80 -6.90
CA GLU A 18 -12.89 11.02 -7.70
C GLU A 18 -12.40 12.29 -6.98
N PRO A 19 -12.77 12.56 -5.70
CA PRO A 19 -12.20 13.69 -4.97
C PRO A 19 -10.67 13.68 -4.89
N LEU A 20 -10.05 12.50 -4.74
CA LEU A 20 -8.60 12.41 -4.66
C LEU A 20 -7.93 12.66 -6.02
N ALA A 21 -8.50 12.15 -7.11
CA ALA A 21 -8.04 12.44 -8.46
C ALA A 21 -8.12 13.94 -8.80
N GLN A 22 -9.19 14.61 -8.38
CA GLN A 22 -9.33 16.05 -8.53
C GLN A 22 -8.30 16.84 -7.70
N ALA A 23 -8.02 16.38 -6.47
CA ALA A 23 -7.04 17.01 -5.59
C ALA A 23 -5.58 16.77 -6.03
N ARG A 24 -5.31 15.66 -6.75
CA ARG A 24 -3.99 15.27 -7.25
C ARG A 24 -4.06 14.94 -8.75
N PRO A 25 -4.16 15.96 -9.62
CA PRO A 25 -4.35 15.74 -11.06
C PRO A 25 -3.16 15.07 -11.77
N GLN A 26 -1.99 15.02 -11.12
CA GLN A 26 -0.79 14.35 -11.64
C GLN A 26 -0.69 12.89 -11.18
N ALA A 27 -1.53 12.48 -10.22
CA ALA A 27 -1.54 11.12 -9.72
C ALA A 27 -2.50 10.25 -10.54
N GLU A 28 -2.07 9.03 -10.85
CA GLU A 28 -2.96 7.98 -11.31
C GLU A 28 -3.73 7.45 -10.10
N VAL A 29 -5.06 7.60 -10.09
CA VAL A 29 -5.92 7.19 -8.98
C VAL A 29 -6.82 6.04 -9.39
N GLY A 30 -6.91 5.01 -8.55
CA GLY A 30 -7.73 3.83 -8.81
C GLY A 30 -8.23 3.15 -7.54
N VAL A 31 -9.13 2.18 -7.71
CA VAL A 31 -9.62 1.34 -6.61
C VAL A 31 -9.20 -0.10 -6.86
N LEU A 32 -8.42 -0.66 -5.93
CA LEU A 32 -7.94 -2.03 -5.98
C LEU A 32 -8.75 -2.91 -5.02
N GLY A 33 -9.16 -4.09 -5.48
CA GLY A 33 -9.73 -5.12 -4.61
C GLY A 33 -8.60 -5.94 -3.96
N LEU A 34 -8.52 -5.94 -2.63
CA LEU A 34 -7.61 -6.75 -1.84
C LEU A 34 -8.39 -7.73 -0.97
N PRO A 35 -7.77 -8.82 -0.48
CA PRO A 35 -8.44 -9.76 0.42
C PRO A 35 -9.00 -9.12 1.69
N CYS A 36 -8.34 -8.08 2.21
CA CYS A 36 -8.76 -7.34 3.39
C CYS A 36 -9.75 -6.18 3.11
N GLY A 37 -10.13 -5.95 1.86
CA GLY A 37 -11.08 -4.91 1.47
C GLY A 37 -10.67 -4.15 0.21
N ARG A 38 -11.41 -3.07 -0.11
CA ARG A 38 -11.08 -2.20 -1.25
C ARG A 38 -10.11 -1.10 -0.81
N ALA A 39 -8.98 -1.01 -1.49
CA ALA A 39 -8.00 0.06 -1.31
C ALA A 39 -8.21 1.16 -2.34
N LEU A 40 -8.05 2.41 -1.91
CA LEU A 40 -7.85 3.55 -2.81
C LEU A 40 -6.36 3.67 -3.07
N VAL A 41 -5.96 3.53 -4.33
CA VAL A 41 -4.55 3.51 -4.73
C VAL A 41 -4.23 4.76 -5.54
N THR A 42 -3.09 5.37 -5.25
CA THR A 42 -2.54 6.45 -6.06
C THR A 42 -1.11 6.14 -6.45
N THR A 43 -0.72 6.46 -7.68
CA THR A 43 0.67 6.42 -8.13
C THR A 43 1.06 7.80 -8.65
N GLU A 44 2.17 8.36 -8.19
CA GLU A 44 2.68 9.64 -8.67
C GLU A 44 4.20 9.74 -8.58
N ASP A 45 4.78 10.54 -9.48
CA ASP A 45 6.19 10.92 -9.40
C ASP A 45 6.32 12.17 -8.52
N SER A 46 7.31 12.17 -7.63
CA SER A 46 7.56 13.27 -6.71
C SER A 46 9.05 13.56 -6.60
N THR A 47 9.42 14.83 -6.63
CA THR A 47 10.78 15.27 -6.34
C THR A 47 10.94 15.50 -4.84
N VAL A 48 11.81 14.74 -4.21
CA VAL A 48 12.08 14.81 -2.76
C VAL A 48 13.49 15.34 -2.49
N PRO A 49 13.68 16.19 -1.46
CA PRO A 49 15.01 16.59 -1.04
C PRO A 49 15.73 15.44 -0.35
N VAL A 50 17.00 15.24 -0.68
CA VAL A 50 17.89 14.27 -0.06
C VAL A 50 18.97 15.04 0.71
N PRO A 51 18.92 15.03 2.06
CA PRO A 51 19.89 15.78 2.85
C PRO A 51 21.28 15.14 2.75
N GLY A 52 22.23 15.84 2.12
CA GLY A 52 23.55 15.28 1.83
C GLY A 52 24.30 14.89 3.10
N ARG A 53 24.13 15.70 4.16
CA ARG A 53 24.77 15.48 5.46
C ARG A 53 24.42 14.14 6.09
N THR A 54 23.21 13.63 5.88
CA THR A 54 22.78 12.31 6.38
C THR A 54 23.58 11.18 5.74
N PHE A 55 24.09 11.40 4.53
CA PHE A 55 24.85 10.43 3.74
C PHE A 55 26.35 10.75 3.64
N GLY A 56 26.85 11.69 4.44
CA GLY A 56 28.26 12.10 4.41
C GLY A 56 28.68 12.95 3.20
N ILE A 57 27.70 13.52 2.48
CA ILE A 57 27.91 14.41 1.33
C ILE A 57 27.73 15.86 1.80
N ALA A 58 28.54 16.78 1.27
CA ALA A 58 28.56 18.18 1.72
C ALA A 58 27.30 18.97 1.29
N GLU A 59 26.73 18.62 0.14
CA GLU A 59 25.63 19.34 -0.49
C GLU A 59 24.34 18.50 -0.48
N ASP A 60 23.22 19.17 -0.25
CA ASP A 60 21.90 18.58 -0.40
C ASP A 60 21.59 18.37 -1.89
N SER A 61 20.85 17.31 -2.19
CA SER A 61 20.41 17.01 -3.55
C SER A 61 18.90 16.80 -3.60
N THR A 62 18.39 16.54 -4.80
CA THR A 62 17.00 16.15 -5.01
C THR A 62 16.96 14.84 -5.77
N ALA A 63 16.07 13.94 -5.38
CA ALA A 63 15.78 12.71 -6.09
C ALA A 63 14.34 12.73 -6.61
N THR A 64 14.12 12.12 -7.77
CA THR A 64 12.77 11.85 -8.25
C THR A 64 12.42 10.42 -7.87
N VAL A 65 11.34 10.27 -7.09
CA VAL A 65 10.80 8.97 -6.71
C VAL A 65 9.44 8.76 -7.36
N ARG A 66 9.13 7.52 -7.73
CA ARG A 66 7.75 7.10 -7.99
C ARG A 66 7.20 6.47 -6.73
N GLN A 67 6.05 6.96 -6.28
CA GLN A 67 5.38 6.49 -5.09
C GLN A 67 4.03 5.88 -5.45
N LEU A 68 3.78 4.67 -4.97
CA LEU A 68 2.45 4.08 -4.87
C LEU A 68 1.98 4.15 -3.43
N GLN A 69 0.78 4.68 -3.22
CA GLN A 69 0.12 4.75 -1.91
C GLN A 69 -1.20 3.99 -1.99
N ALA A 70 -1.42 3.04 -1.07
CA ALA A 70 -2.67 2.33 -0.89
C ALA A 70 -3.31 2.74 0.45
N LEU A 71 -4.53 3.28 0.37
CA LEU A 71 -5.33 3.72 1.51
C LEU A 71 -6.47 2.72 1.75
N LEU A 72 -6.51 2.14 2.95
CA LEU A 72 -7.52 1.17 3.36
C LEU A 72 -8.24 1.66 4.62
N ALA A 73 -9.57 1.69 4.58
CA ALA A 73 -10.35 1.90 5.79
C ALA A 73 -10.27 0.66 6.67
N HIS A 74 -9.91 0.84 7.94
CA HIS A 74 -9.92 -0.24 8.91
C HIS A 74 -11.37 -0.68 9.20
N PRO A 75 -11.65 -1.97 9.45
CA PRO A 75 -13.01 -2.47 9.68
C PRO A 75 -13.77 -1.82 10.85
N ASP A 76 -13.06 -1.21 11.81
CA ASP A 76 -13.67 -0.47 12.92
C ASP A 76 -14.21 0.93 12.54
N ALA A 77 -14.06 1.33 11.28
CA ALA A 77 -14.47 2.62 10.71
C ALA A 77 -13.87 3.86 11.39
N ARG A 78 -12.83 3.71 12.22
CA ARG A 78 -12.17 4.81 12.94
C ARG A 78 -10.75 5.05 12.45
N HIS A 79 -10.10 4.02 11.93
CA HIS A 79 -8.73 4.10 11.46
C HIS A 79 -8.63 3.99 9.95
N LEU A 80 -7.59 4.62 9.40
CA LEU A 80 -7.18 4.49 8.02
C LEU A 80 -5.75 3.98 8.01
N VAL A 81 -5.50 2.92 7.25
CA VAL A 81 -4.15 2.41 7.00
C VAL A 81 -3.67 2.97 5.68
N ALA A 82 -2.46 3.54 5.69
CA ALA A 82 -1.75 3.97 4.51
C ALA A 82 -0.50 3.12 4.35
N ALA A 83 -0.46 2.29 3.30
CA ALA A 83 0.75 1.61 2.88
C ALA A 83 1.36 2.40 1.72
N ALA A 84 2.65 2.70 1.79
CA ALA A 84 3.36 3.41 0.73
C ALA A 84 4.60 2.63 0.31
N PHE A 85 4.82 2.57 -0.99
CA PHE A 85 6.04 2.07 -1.61
C PHE A 85 6.59 3.17 -2.50
N SER A 86 7.88 3.49 -2.32
CA SER A 86 8.57 4.52 -3.09
C SER A 86 9.90 4.00 -3.57
N THR A 87 10.28 4.33 -4.79
CA THR A 87 11.58 3.95 -5.37
C THR A 87 12.13 5.06 -6.26
N GLU A 88 13.45 5.21 -6.28
CA GLU A 88 14.19 6.06 -7.24
C GLU A 88 14.45 5.31 -8.55
N ASP A 89 14.34 3.98 -8.56
CA ASP A 89 14.61 3.12 -9.71
C ASP A 89 13.40 3.04 -10.66
N LEU A 90 13.07 4.18 -11.28
CA LEU A 90 11.86 4.33 -12.11
C LEU A 90 11.82 3.38 -13.31
N GLU A 91 12.98 3.02 -13.84
CA GLU A 91 13.11 2.09 -14.97
C GLU A 91 12.65 0.66 -14.64
N TYR A 92 12.66 0.29 -13.36
CA TYR A 92 12.22 -1.02 -12.89
C TYR A 92 10.81 -1.00 -12.32
N TRP A 93 10.05 0.09 -12.51
CA TRP A 93 8.71 0.25 -11.94
C TRP A 93 7.79 -0.95 -12.18
N GLU A 94 7.68 -1.39 -13.43
CA GLU A 94 6.84 -2.53 -13.83
C GLU A 94 7.26 -3.84 -13.16
N GLN A 95 8.53 -3.97 -12.77
CA GLN A 95 9.08 -5.15 -12.09
C GLN A 95 8.81 -5.11 -10.59
N TRP A 96 8.69 -3.91 -10.00
CA TRP A 96 8.29 -3.71 -8.63
C TRP A 96 6.80 -3.98 -8.41
N LEU A 97 5.94 -3.68 -9.39
CA LEU A 97 4.48 -3.81 -9.26
C LEU A 97 4.01 -5.19 -8.78
N PRO A 98 4.49 -6.33 -9.31
CA PRO A 98 4.11 -7.65 -8.80
C PRO A 98 4.50 -7.89 -7.33
N ILE A 99 5.66 -7.37 -6.91
CA ILE A 99 6.16 -7.52 -5.53
C ILE A 99 5.29 -6.69 -4.59
N VAL A 100 5.01 -5.45 -4.96
CA VAL A 100 4.12 -4.54 -4.20
C VAL A 100 2.71 -5.13 -4.13
N ALA A 101 2.18 -5.64 -5.24
CA ALA A 101 0.86 -6.29 -5.27
C ALA A 101 0.80 -7.53 -4.35
N ALA A 102 1.85 -8.35 -4.34
CA ALA A 102 1.94 -9.50 -3.43
C ALA A 102 1.96 -9.05 -1.97
N ALA A 103 2.73 -8.01 -1.63
CA ALA A 103 2.76 -7.44 -0.29
C ALA A 103 1.40 -6.88 0.15
N LEU A 104 0.73 -6.11 -0.72
CA LEU A 104 -0.61 -5.56 -0.45
C LEU A 104 -1.66 -6.66 -0.29
N THR A 105 -1.55 -7.75 -1.07
CA THR A 105 -2.45 -8.92 -0.96
C THR A 105 -2.28 -9.65 0.38
N GLY A 106 -1.09 -9.59 0.98
CA GLY A 106 -0.81 -10.16 2.29
C GLY A 106 -1.33 -9.36 3.49
N LEU A 107 -1.85 -8.13 3.27
CA LEU A 107 -2.39 -7.31 4.36
C LEU A 107 -3.66 -7.94 4.94
N SER A 108 -3.72 -8.01 6.28
CA SER A 108 -4.86 -8.49 7.04
C SER A 108 -5.09 -7.62 8.27
N PHE A 109 -6.35 -7.32 8.57
CA PHE A 109 -6.77 -6.66 9.81
C PHE A 109 -7.02 -7.65 10.96
N TYR A 110 -7.00 -8.95 10.65
CA TYR A 110 -7.23 -10.01 11.62
C TYR A 110 -5.93 -10.75 11.90
N PRO A 111 -5.74 -11.24 13.14
CA PRO A 111 -4.62 -12.11 13.45
C PRO A 111 -4.52 -13.25 12.44
N PRO A 112 -3.30 -13.68 12.07
CA PRO A 112 -3.15 -14.85 11.23
C PRO A 112 -3.84 -16.04 11.89
N PRO A 113 -4.48 -16.94 11.12
CA PRO A 113 -5.03 -18.17 11.67
C PRO A 113 -3.94 -18.85 12.49
N GLN A 114 -4.24 -19.23 13.74
CA GLN A 114 -3.33 -20.08 14.50
C GLN A 114 -3.20 -21.38 13.71
N GLN A 115 -2.06 -21.56 13.05
CA GLN A 115 -1.71 -22.88 12.57
C GLN A 115 -1.56 -23.74 13.81
N THR A 116 -2.45 -24.70 13.98
CA THR A 116 -2.22 -25.80 14.91
C THR A 116 -0.96 -26.49 14.40
N VAL A 117 0.20 -26.13 14.96
CA VAL A 117 1.44 -26.82 14.67
C VAL A 117 1.25 -28.23 15.18
N GLY A 118 0.89 -29.15 14.28
CA GLY A 118 1.06 -30.57 14.52
C GLY A 118 2.54 -30.78 14.83
N GLY A 119 2.83 -31.19 16.06
CA GLY A 119 4.19 -31.27 16.58
C GLY A 119 5.11 -32.05 15.64
N GLY A 120 6.23 -31.44 15.25
CA GLY A 120 7.24 -32.11 14.44
C GLY A 120 7.94 -31.24 13.40
N ALA A 121 8.33 -30.02 13.72
CA ALA A 121 9.38 -29.33 12.97
C ALA A 121 10.25 -28.59 13.98
N SER A 122 11.43 -29.15 14.27
CA SER A 122 12.38 -28.47 15.14
C SER A 122 12.78 -27.15 14.50
N ASP A 123 12.87 -26.15 15.36
CA ASP A 123 13.22 -24.79 15.03
C ASP A 123 14.71 -24.74 14.67
N ARG A 124 15.01 -25.01 13.39
CA ARG A 124 16.40 -25.05 12.87
C ARG A 124 17.16 -23.75 13.12
N ILE A 125 16.46 -22.63 13.31
CA ILE A 125 17.07 -21.34 13.62
C ILE A 125 17.59 -21.34 15.07
N ARG A 126 16.85 -21.93 16.00
CA ARG A 126 17.27 -22.04 17.40
C ARG A 126 18.42 -23.04 17.60
N GLU A 127 18.49 -24.09 16.78
CA GLU A 127 19.57 -25.09 16.81
C GLU A 127 20.89 -24.56 16.23
N ALA A 128 20.86 -23.60 15.30
CA ALA A 128 22.07 -23.07 14.66
C ALA A 128 22.85 -22.07 15.53
N PHE A 129 22.23 -21.52 16.57
CA PHE A 129 22.80 -20.44 17.41
C PHE A 129 22.68 -20.72 18.92
N GLY A 130 22.43 -21.97 19.30
CA GLY A 130 22.36 -22.45 20.69
C GLY A 130 23.65 -23.11 21.16
#